data_AF-A0A0F9LPS3-F1
#
_entry.id   AF-A0A0F9LPS3-F1
#
_cell.length_a   1.000
_cell.length_b   1.000
_cell.length_c   1.000
_cell.angle_alpha   90.00
_cell.angle_beta   90.00
_cell.angle_gamma   90.00
#
_symmetry.space_group_name_H-M   'P 1'
#
loop_
_entity.id
_entity.type
_entity.pdbx_description
1 polymer ?
#
loop_
_entity_poly.entity_id
_entity_poly.type
_entity_poly.pdbx_seq_one_letter_code
_entity_poly.pdbx_strand_id
1 'polypeptide(L)'
;MNECELQGERIPCAGGLQNHHLISKGKLQKAKAAKKYCEQTHPEIFIRQICAAHNTSRIADTKWARKKMTKNAVADFGVGYVRPIIDEIPWKVPRPELSYKAIMAVPLPKIE
;
A
#
# COMPACT_ATOMS: atom_id res chain seq x y z
N MET A 1 -12.84 13.54 3.82
CA MET A 1 -11.74 13.86 4.75
C MET A 1 -10.49 13.17 4.22
N ASN A 2 -9.44 13.91 3.88
CA ASN A 2 -8.16 13.31 3.54
C ASN A 2 -7.41 13.11 4.86
N GLU A 3 -7.49 11.90 5.42
CA GLU A 3 -6.79 11.52 6.64
C GLU A 3 -5.59 10.63 6.31
N CYS A 4 -4.65 10.52 7.25
CA CYS A 4 -3.53 9.60 7.08
C CYS A 4 -4.05 8.16 7.17
N GLU A 5 -3.70 7.34 6.20
CA GLU A 5 -4.12 5.92 6.12
C GLU A 5 -3.62 5.05 7.29
N LEU A 6 -2.62 5.56 8.01
CA LEU A 6 -1.98 4.94 9.18
C LEU A 6 -2.30 5.73 10.46
N GLN A 7 -3.35 6.55 10.46
CA GLN A 7 -3.79 7.27 11.65
C GLN A 7 -4.16 6.32 12.78
N GLY A 8 -3.73 6.65 14.00
CA GLY A 8 -3.92 5.83 15.20
C GLY A 8 -2.97 4.63 15.31
N GLU A 9 -2.04 4.46 14.39
CA GLU A 9 -1.04 3.39 14.43
C GLU A 9 0.26 3.89 15.08
N ARG A 10 0.96 3.05 15.87
CA ARG A 10 2.33 3.16 16.45
C ARG A 10 2.92 4.53 16.83
N ILE A 11 2.91 5.52 15.93
CA ILE A 11 3.38 6.88 16.18
C ILE A 11 2.27 7.90 15.86
N PRO A 12 2.21 9.03 16.59
CA PRO A 12 1.21 10.05 16.31
C PRO A 12 1.40 10.64 14.90
N CYS A 13 0.28 10.98 14.25
CA CYS A 13 0.31 11.69 12.98
C CYS A 13 0.94 13.08 13.15
N ALA A 14 1.96 13.39 12.34
CA ALA A 14 2.55 14.71 12.28
C ALA A 14 3.06 15.03 10.88
N GLY A 15 3.07 16.32 10.55
CA GLY A 15 3.40 16.84 9.21
C GLY A 15 2.27 16.64 8.19
N GLY A 16 2.41 17.32 7.04
CA GLY A 16 1.42 17.26 5.96
C GLY A 16 1.30 15.88 5.31
N LEU A 17 0.20 15.67 4.59
CA LEU A 17 -0.03 14.45 3.82
C LEU A 17 0.88 14.36 2.60
N GLN A 18 1.26 13.14 2.26
CA GLN A 18 2.16 12.80 1.18
C GLN A 18 1.67 11.54 0.46
N ASN A 19 1.89 11.52 -0.85
CA ASN A 19 1.65 10.35 -1.69
C ASN A 19 2.68 9.26 -1.38
N HIS A 20 2.21 8.10 -0.94
CA HIS A 20 3.03 6.92 -0.69
C HIS A 20 2.58 5.75 -1.57
N HIS A 21 3.54 4.98 -2.08
CA HIS A 21 3.24 3.84 -2.93
C HIS A 21 3.01 2.62 -2.06
N LEU A 22 1.86 1.97 -2.20
CA LEU A 22 1.52 0.71 -1.52
C LEU A 22 2.60 -0.36 -1.76
N ILE A 23 3.17 -0.36 -2.96
CA ILE A 23 4.31 -1.18 -3.36
C ILE A 23 5.54 -0.28 -3.48
N SER A 24 6.61 -0.64 -2.78
CA SER A 24 7.81 0.19 -2.76
C SER A 24 8.39 0.43 -4.16
N LYS A 25 8.85 1.67 -4.40
CA LYS A 25 9.46 2.07 -5.68
C LYS A 25 10.65 1.18 -6.08
N GLY A 26 11.40 0.63 -5.12
CA GLY A 26 12.48 -0.31 -5.38
C GLY A 26 12.00 -1.62 -6.03
N LYS A 27 10.82 -2.12 -5.65
CA LYS A 27 10.21 -3.32 -6.28
C LYS A 27 9.72 -3.02 -7.69
N LEU A 28 9.34 -1.77 -7.97
CA LEU A 28 8.84 -1.27 -9.27
C LEU A 28 9.96 -0.81 -10.22
N GLN A 29 11.16 -0.47 -9.71
CA GLN A 29 12.23 0.21 -10.47
C GLN A 29 12.59 -0.47 -11.80
N LYS A 30 12.63 -1.80 -11.84
CA LYS A 30 12.98 -2.59 -13.04
C LYS A 30 11.76 -3.20 -13.75
N ALA A 31 10.54 -2.92 -13.25
CA ALA A 31 9.28 -3.44 -13.79
C ALA A 31 8.44 -2.30 -14.35
N LYS A 32 8.83 -1.78 -15.54
CA LYS A 32 8.20 -0.60 -16.17
C LYS A 32 6.69 -0.74 -16.33
N ALA A 33 6.22 -1.92 -16.75
CA ALA A 33 4.79 -2.21 -16.89
C ALA A 33 4.08 -2.15 -15.53
N ALA A 34 4.61 -2.83 -14.51
CA ALA A 34 4.06 -2.77 -13.14
C ALA A 34 4.05 -1.35 -12.58
N LYS A 35 5.12 -0.57 -12.81
CA LYS A 35 5.20 0.84 -12.41
C LYS A 35 4.09 1.65 -13.06
N LYS A 36 3.93 1.55 -14.39
CA LYS A 36 2.86 2.22 -15.14
C LYS A 36 1.47 1.81 -14.62
N TYR A 37 1.27 0.52 -14.40
CA TYR A 37 0.03 -0.02 -13.89
C TYR A 37 -0.32 0.58 -12.52
N CYS A 38 0.66 0.67 -11.61
CA CYS A 38 0.45 1.23 -10.28
C CYS A 38 0.28 2.76 -10.29
N GLU A 39 1.08 3.50 -11.06
CA GLU A 39 1.15 4.96 -10.99
C GLU A 39 0.18 5.67 -11.95
N GLN A 40 -0.25 5.01 -13.03
CA GLN A 40 -1.03 5.63 -14.10
C GLN A 40 -2.37 4.93 -14.35
N THR A 41 -2.43 3.60 -14.21
CA THR A 41 -3.66 2.84 -14.48
C THR A 41 -4.57 2.75 -13.26
N HIS A 42 -4.00 2.44 -12.09
CA HIS A 42 -4.76 2.31 -10.83
C HIS A 42 -4.14 3.11 -9.66
N PRO A 43 -3.85 4.41 -9.83
CA PRO A 43 -3.26 5.21 -8.77
C PRO A 43 -4.14 5.27 -7.50
N GLU A 44 -5.46 5.14 -7.63
CA GLU A 44 -6.42 5.13 -6.51
C GLU A 44 -6.20 3.96 -5.54
N ILE A 45 -5.65 2.84 -6.03
CA ILE A 45 -5.33 1.67 -5.23
C ILE A 45 -3.88 1.74 -4.72
N PHE A 46 -2.95 2.11 -5.59
CA PHE A 46 -1.52 1.98 -5.31
C PHE A 46 -0.86 3.24 -4.74
N ILE A 47 -1.49 4.40 -4.83
CA ILE A 47 -1.01 5.67 -4.25
C ILE A 47 -1.93 6.08 -3.12
N ARG A 48 -1.41 6.05 -1.90
CA ARG A 48 -2.16 6.29 -0.66
C ARG A 48 -1.65 7.52 0.06
N GLN A 49 -2.51 8.17 0.84
CA GLN A 49 -2.18 9.38 1.61
C GLN A 49 -1.66 9.01 2.99
N ILE A 50 -0.41 9.36 3.30
CA ILE A 50 0.14 9.22 4.65
C ILE A 50 0.77 10.52 5.12
N CYS A 51 0.80 10.77 6.43
CA CYS A 51 1.50 11.93 6.96
C CYS A 51 3.02 11.75 6.89
N ALA A 52 3.75 12.87 6.89
CA ALA A 52 5.20 12.89 6.83
C ALA A 52 5.86 12.01 7.92
N ALA A 53 5.33 12.01 9.15
CA ALA A 53 5.87 11.19 10.25
C ALA A 53 5.85 9.68 9.93
N HIS A 54 4.76 9.17 9.37
CA HIS A 54 4.66 7.76 8.96
C HIS A 54 5.55 7.41 7.76
N ASN A 55 5.80 8.39 6.89
CA ASN A 55 6.67 8.21 5.74
C ASN A 55 8.16 8.22 6.14
N THR A 56 8.59 9.17 6.96
CA THR A 56 9.99 9.33 7.39
C THR A 56 10.43 8.22 8.35
N SER A 57 9.55 7.77 9.24
CA SER A 57 9.79 6.63 10.15
C SER A 57 9.86 5.27 9.44
N ARG A 58 9.59 5.23 8.12
CA ARG A 58 9.56 4.01 7.29
C ARG A 58 8.52 2.98 7.73
N ILE A 59 7.61 3.34 8.64
CA ILE A 59 6.50 2.49 9.07
C ILE A 59 5.62 2.09 7.88
N ALA A 60 5.38 3.03 6.96
CA ALA A 60 4.57 2.79 5.78
C ALA A 60 5.11 1.68 4.85
N ASP A 61 6.42 1.40 4.87
CA ASP A 61 7.03 0.34 4.06
C ASP A 61 6.90 -1.06 4.68
N THR A 62 6.40 -1.18 5.91
CA THR A 62 6.26 -2.45 6.61
C THR A 62 5.16 -3.33 5.99
N LYS A 63 5.28 -4.65 6.15
CA LYS A 63 4.28 -5.61 5.65
C LYS A 63 2.88 -5.36 6.23
N TRP A 64 2.81 -4.99 7.51
CA TRP A 64 1.53 -4.73 8.17
C TRP A 64 0.91 -3.42 7.71
N ALA A 65 1.70 -2.36 7.49
CA ALA A 65 1.20 -1.09 6.97
C ALA A 65 0.64 -1.26 5.55
N ARG A 66 1.31 -2.05 4.71
CA ARG A 66 0.76 -2.46 3.42
C ARG A 66 -0.60 -3.14 3.56
N LYS A 67 -0.72 -4.12 4.47
CA LYS A 67 -2.02 -4.78 4.74
C LYS A 67 -3.09 -3.79 5.19
N LYS A 68 -2.75 -2.84 6.07
CA LYS A 68 -3.69 -1.79 6.53
C LYS A 68 -4.16 -0.91 5.36
N MET A 69 -3.23 -0.39 4.57
CA MET A 69 -3.56 0.43 3.40
C MET A 69 -4.38 -0.37 2.36
N THR A 70 -4.08 -1.64 2.13
CA THR A 70 -4.89 -2.52 1.28
C THR A 70 -6.30 -2.73 1.85
N LYS A 71 -6.44 -2.90 3.17
CA LYS A 71 -7.76 -2.98 3.82
C LYS A 71 -8.57 -1.71 3.62
N ASN A 72 -7.95 -0.54 3.75
CA ASN A 72 -8.62 0.73 3.53
C ASN A 72 -9.07 0.86 2.07
N ALA A 73 -8.20 0.51 1.10
CA ALA A 73 -8.60 0.47 -0.31
C ALA A 73 -9.78 -0.48 -0.58
N VAL A 74 -9.83 -1.64 0.10
CA VAL A 74 -10.97 -2.57 0.03
C VAL A 74 -12.22 -1.97 0.64
N ALA A 75 -12.11 -1.19 1.72
CA ALA A 75 -13.24 -0.49 2.32
C ALA A 75 -13.78 0.60 1.38
N ASP A 76 -12.89 1.29 0.66
CA ASP A 76 -13.26 2.38 -0.26
C ASP A 76 -13.91 1.88 -1.55
N PHE A 77 -13.35 0.81 -2.16
CA PHE A 77 -13.71 0.38 -3.52
C PHE A 77 -14.31 -1.03 -3.61
N GLY A 78 -14.29 -1.79 -2.52
CA GLY A 78 -14.78 -3.16 -2.47
C GLY A 78 -13.75 -4.21 -2.92
N VAL A 79 -13.82 -5.39 -2.32
CA VAL A 79 -12.87 -6.49 -2.56
C VAL A 79 -12.87 -6.98 -4.01
N GLY A 80 -14.03 -7.00 -4.66
CA GLY A 80 -14.18 -7.44 -6.05
C GLY A 80 -13.42 -6.58 -7.05
N TYR A 81 -13.22 -5.30 -6.73
CA TYR A 81 -12.42 -4.37 -7.54
C TYR A 81 -10.93 -4.43 -7.18
N VAL A 82 -10.60 -4.35 -5.89
CA VAL A 82 -9.20 -4.25 -5.44
C VAL A 82 -8.40 -5.52 -5.67
N ARG A 83 -8.99 -6.69 -5.44
CA ARG A 83 -8.29 -7.98 -5.55
C ARG A 83 -7.70 -8.23 -6.95
N PRO A 84 -8.48 -8.22 -8.04
CA PRO A 84 -7.92 -8.48 -9.37
C PRO A 84 -6.83 -7.47 -9.72
N ILE A 85 -7.00 -6.19 -9.37
CA ILE A 85 -5.99 -5.15 -9.61
C ILE A 85 -4.64 -5.49 -8.94
N ILE A 86 -4.66 -5.99 -7.71
CA ILE A 86 -3.42 -6.39 -7.01
C ILE A 86 -2.83 -7.68 -7.61
N ASP A 87 -3.66 -8.65 -7.95
CA ASP A 87 -3.22 -9.96 -8.45
C ASP A 87 -2.74 -9.92 -9.91
N GLU A 88 -3.20 -8.95 -10.71
CA GLU A 88 -2.91 -8.81 -12.15
C GLU A 88 -1.77 -7.83 -12.47
N ILE A 89 -1.05 -7.33 -11.45
CA ILE A 89 0.08 -6.43 -11.69
C ILE A 89 1.08 -7.12 -12.65
N PRO A 90 1.44 -6.47 -13.78
CA PRO A 90 2.25 -7.09 -14.82
C PRO A 90 3.74 -7.11 -14.43
N TRP A 91 4.08 -8.03 -13.53
CA TRP A 91 5.43 -8.22 -13.04
C TRP A 91 6.34 -8.82 -14.11
N LYS A 92 7.55 -8.27 -14.24
CA LYS A 92 8.61 -8.88 -15.07
C LYS A 92 9.07 -10.24 -14.51
N VAL A 93 9.12 -10.35 -13.19
CA VAL A 93 9.46 -11.58 -12.46
C VAL A 93 8.33 -11.81 -11.45
N PRO A 94 7.74 -13.02 -11.38
CA PRO A 94 6.63 -13.29 -10.45
C PRO A 94 6.93 -12.83 -9.02
N ARG A 95 5.98 -12.15 -8.39
CA ARG A 95 6.06 -11.68 -7.00
C ARG A 95 4.87 -12.21 -6.19
N PRO A 96 4.83 -13.52 -5.89
CA PRO A 96 3.72 -14.12 -5.15
C PRO A 96 3.54 -13.50 -3.75
N GLU A 97 4.62 -12.94 -3.17
CA GLU A 97 4.58 -12.24 -1.89
C GLU A 97 3.78 -10.93 -1.92
N LEU A 98 3.43 -10.44 -3.11
CA LEU A 98 2.64 -9.23 -3.33
C LEU A 98 1.22 -9.52 -3.86
N SER A 99 0.82 -10.78 -3.94
CA SER A 99 -0.59 -11.13 -4.21
C SER A 99 -1.50 -10.62 -3.09
N TYR A 100 -2.77 -10.36 -3.42
CA TYR A 100 -3.77 -9.93 -2.45
C TYR A 100 -3.83 -10.88 -1.26
N LYS A 101 -3.87 -12.19 -1.53
CA LYS A 101 -3.88 -13.23 -0.48
C LYS A 101 -2.65 -13.14 0.43
N ALA A 102 -1.46 -12.97 -0.14
CA ALA A 102 -0.22 -12.88 0.63
C ALA A 102 -0.19 -11.61 1.50
N ILE A 103 -0.63 -10.46 0.96
CA ILE A 103 -0.71 -9.20 1.71
C ILE A 103 -1.70 -9.35 2.88
N MET A 104 -2.88 -9.92 2.63
CA MET A 104 -3.93 -10.05 3.64
C MET A 104 -3.61 -11.09 4.71
N ALA A 105 -2.77 -12.08 4.41
CA ALA A 105 -2.30 -13.08 5.36
C ALA A 105 -1.30 -12.54 6.40
N VAL A 106 -0.73 -11.34 6.21
CA VAL A 106 0.25 -10.77 7.15
C VAL A 106 -0.38 -10.58 8.54
N PRO A 107 0.21 -11.11 9.63
CA PRO A 107 -0.31 -10.86 10.98
C PRO A 107 -0.16 -9.37 11.33
N LEU A 108 -1.18 -8.80 11.98
CA LEU A 108 -1.05 -7.45 12.53
C LEU A 108 -0.19 -7.54 13.80
N PRO A 109 0.71 -6.57 14.05
CA PRO A 109 1.47 -6.55 15.28
C PRO A 109 0.50 -6.50 16.46
N LYS A 110 0.77 -7.30 17.50
CA LYS A 110 0.12 -7.09 18.80
C LYS A 110 0.59 -5.73 19.30
N ILE A 111 -0.35 -4.83 19.56
CA ILE A 111 -0.06 -3.58 20.26
C ILE A 111 0.02 -3.99 21.73
N GLU A 112 1.21 -3.92 22.31
CA GLU A 112 1.42 -4.06 23.76
C GLU A 112 1.09 -2.76 24.47
#